data_AF-A0A067PUW0-F1
#
_entry.id   AF-A0A067PUW0-F1
#
_cell.length_a   1.000
_cell.length_b   1.000
_cell.length_c   1.000
_cell.angle_alpha   90.00
_cell.angle_beta   90.00
_cell.angle_gamma   90.00
#
_symmetry.space_group_name_H-M   'P 1'
#
loop_
_entity.id
_entity.type
_entity.pdbx_description
1 polymer ?
#
loop_
_entity_poly.entity_id
_entity_poly.type
_entity_poly.pdbx_seq_one_letter_code
_entity_poly.pdbx_strand_id
1 'polypeptide(L)'
;MPTCWIGSIIETLKSKYVPDAAYDSHSSSFCLKDSHKDVIEKVLNWAAVEDGPRIFWLYGLAGLGKSTIAHTVADRLKKADGHGPKLAATFFFSRDSADHSNICKFFSTIARQLTISHPFVCADMHNILTEDLSVLDKDPQHQFKTLILDMIRRYAGSFPTPIVVIDALDEC
;
A
#
# COMPACT_ATOMS: atom_id res chain seq x y z
N MET A 1 23.13 11.30 2.08
CA MET A 1 23.36 9.86 2.30
C MET A 1 22.07 9.19 2.79
N PRO A 2 21.11 8.84 1.91
CA PRO A 2 19.84 8.19 2.30
C PRO A 2 19.86 6.66 2.23
N THR A 3 20.86 6.06 1.58
CA THR A 3 20.88 4.64 1.20
C THR A 3 21.16 3.67 2.35
N CYS A 4 21.77 4.13 3.45
CA CYS A 4 22.18 3.25 4.56
C CYS A 4 20.98 2.75 5.40
N TRP A 5 19.93 3.56 5.53
CA TRP A 5 18.77 3.22 6.37
C TRP A 5 17.78 2.27 5.70
N ILE A 6 17.63 2.37 4.37
CA ILE A 6 16.67 1.54 3.61
C ILE A 6 16.98 0.06 3.78
N GLY A 7 18.26 -0.34 3.70
CA GLY A 7 18.69 -1.72 3.89
C GLY A 7 18.36 -2.24 5.28
N SER A 8 18.70 -1.46 6.32
CA SER A 8 18.42 -1.81 7.72
C SER A 8 16.92 -1.95 8.01
N ILE A 9 16.09 -1.01 7.53
CA ILE A 9 14.63 -1.09 7.70
C ILE A 9 14.06 -2.33 6.99
N ILE A 10 14.51 -2.60 5.76
CA ILE A 10 14.06 -3.77 5.00
C ILE A 10 14.41 -5.07 5.74
N GLU A 11 15.59 -5.15 6.36
CA GLU A 11 15.97 -6.30 7.18
C GLU A 11 15.16 -6.41 8.47
N THR A 12 14.98 -5.30 9.20
CA THR A 12 14.19 -5.29 10.44
C THR A 12 12.75 -5.72 10.21
N LEU A 13 12.14 -5.27 9.11
CA LEU A 13 10.77 -5.64 8.76
C LEU A 13 10.67 -7.03 8.15
N LYS A 14 11.79 -7.70 7.83
CA LYS A 14 11.81 -8.92 6.99
C LYS A 14 10.96 -10.07 7.53
N SER A 15 10.82 -10.19 8.85
CA SER A 15 10.03 -11.24 9.50
C SER A 15 8.57 -10.84 9.78
N LYS A 16 8.19 -9.59 9.51
CA LYS A 16 6.90 -8.99 9.91
C LYS A 16 6.13 -8.36 8.75
N TYR A 17 6.59 -8.52 7.52
CA TYR A 17 5.89 -8.07 6.31
C TYR A 17 5.54 -9.25 5.41
N VAL A 18 4.54 -9.05 4.55
CA VAL A 18 4.10 -10.05 3.57
C VAL A 18 4.61 -9.60 2.20
N PRO A 19 5.79 -10.09 1.73
CA PRO A 19 6.32 -9.73 0.41
C PRO A 19 5.32 -10.05 -0.70
N ASP A 20 4.56 -11.12 -0.50
CA ASP A 20 3.65 -11.66 -1.48
C ASP A 20 2.29 -10.96 -1.55
N ALA A 21 2.00 -10.03 -0.64
CA ALA A 21 0.77 -9.24 -0.67
C ALA A 21 0.83 -8.07 -1.68
N ALA A 22 2.01 -7.81 -2.26
CA ALA A 22 2.17 -6.78 -3.29
C ALA A 22 1.52 -7.22 -4.61
N TYR A 23 1.05 -6.26 -5.41
CA TYR A 23 0.32 -6.57 -6.65
C TYR A 23 1.17 -7.30 -7.71
N ASP A 24 2.50 -7.26 -7.58
CA ASP A 24 3.52 -7.76 -8.51
C ASP A 24 4.21 -9.06 -8.03
N SER A 25 3.72 -9.68 -6.95
CA SER A 25 4.35 -10.87 -6.34
C SER A 25 3.95 -12.20 -6.98
N HIS A 26 2.72 -12.31 -7.49
CA HIS A 26 2.13 -13.52 -8.05
C HIS A 26 1.80 -13.32 -9.53
N SER A 27 1.41 -14.40 -10.22
CA SER A 27 0.83 -14.30 -11.57
C SER A 27 -0.47 -13.50 -11.52
N SER A 28 -0.36 -12.17 -11.59
CA SER A 28 -1.45 -11.24 -11.49
C SER A 28 -2.31 -11.34 -12.75
N SER A 29 -3.61 -11.57 -12.57
CA SER A 29 -4.58 -11.42 -13.66
C SER A 29 -4.84 -9.93 -13.88
N PHE A 30 -4.45 -9.43 -15.04
CA PHE A 30 -4.80 -8.08 -15.48
C PHE A 30 -6.09 -8.11 -16.28
N CYS A 31 -6.80 -6.97 -16.32
CA CYS A 31 -7.94 -6.84 -17.19
C CYS A 31 -7.50 -7.07 -18.65
N LEU A 32 -8.27 -7.86 -19.38
CA LEU A 32 -8.12 -7.96 -20.83
C LEU A 32 -8.31 -6.56 -21.44
N LYS A 33 -7.72 -6.37 -22.62
CA LYS A 33 -7.83 -5.11 -23.34
C LYS A 33 -9.30 -4.69 -23.47
N ASP A 34 -9.58 -3.44 -23.12
CA ASP A 34 -10.91 -2.79 -23.13
C ASP A 34 -11.95 -3.31 -22.12
N SER A 35 -11.67 -4.38 -21.36
CA SER A 35 -12.53 -4.80 -20.25
C SER A 35 -12.47 -3.82 -19.08
N HIS A 36 -13.63 -3.50 -18.50
CA HIS A 36 -13.77 -2.60 -17.34
C HIS A 36 -13.10 -1.23 -17.49
N LYS A 37 -12.86 -0.79 -18.74
CA LYS A 37 -12.13 0.45 -19.04
C LYS A 37 -12.76 1.65 -18.34
N ASP A 38 -14.07 1.82 -18.43
CA ASP A 38 -14.77 2.95 -17.82
C ASP A 38 -14.61 3.00 -16.29
N VAL A 39 -14.60 1.82 -15.65
CA VAL A 39 -14.37 1.72 -14.20
C VAL A 39 -12.93 2.07 -13.87
N ILE A 40 -11.96 1.51 -14.60
CA ILE A 40 -10.53 1.80 -14.39
C ILE A 40 -10.26 3.30 -14.55
N GLU A 41 -10.74 3.92 -15.63
CA GLU A 41 -10.58 5.36 -15.86
C GLU A 41 -11.24 6.18 -14.74
N LYS A 42 -12.41 5.75 -14.25
CA LYS A 42 -13.06 6.40 -13.10
C LYS A 42 -12.19 6.34 -11.84
N VAL A 43 -11.53 5.22 -11.55
CA VAL A 43 -10.61 5.12 -10.40
C VAL A 43 -9.37 6.00 -10.60
N LEU A 44 -8.77 6.00 -11.80
CA LEU A 44 -7.59 6.82 -12.08
C LEU A 44 -7.90 8.32 -12.02
N ASN A 45 -9.05 8.74 -12.54
CA ASN A 45 -9.52 10.11 -12.44
C ASN A 45 -9.77 10.51 -10.99
N TRP A 46 -10.38 9.62 -10.19
CA TRP A 46 -10.54 9.85 -8.76
C TRP A 46 -9.19 10.04 -8.05
N ALA A 47 -8.19 9.20 -8.35
CA ALA A 47 -6.87 9.27 -7.75
C ALA A 47 -6.11 10.57 -8.10
N ALA A 48 -6.43 11.19 -9.23
CA ALA A 48 -5.77 12.41 -9.69
C ALA A 48 -6.30 13.70 -9.05
N VAL A 49 -7.39 13.66 -8.28
CA VAL A 49 -7.97 14.85 -7.63
C VAL A 49 -7.28 15.11 -6.29
N GLU A 50 -6.42 16.13 -6.21
CA GLU A 50 -5.63 16.45 -5.02
C GLU A 50 -6.47 16.73 -3.76
N ASP A 51 -7.62 17.41 -3.89
CA ASP A 51 -8.55 17.74 -2.79
C ASP A 51 -9.85 16.93 -2.85
N GLY A 52 -9.80 15.76 -3.50
CA GLY A 52 -10.95 14.88 -3.67
C GLY A 52 -11.23 14.00 -2.45
N PRO A 53 -12.29 13.16 -2.54
CA PRO A 53 -12.55 12.11 -1.56
C PRO A 53 -11.31 11.21 -1.36
N ARG A 54 -10.97 10.85 -0.12
CA ARG A 54 -9.75 10.08 0.20
C ARG A 54 -9.93 8.56 0.12
N ILE A 55 -11.16 8.08 -0.09
CA ILE A 55 -11.47 6.65 -0.21
C ILE A 55 -12.32 6.44 -1.46
N PHE A 56 -11.91 5.49 -2.31
CA PHE A 56 -12.72 4.94 -3.38
C PHE A 56 -13.10 3.50 -3.02
N TRP A 57 -14.40 3.23 -2.93
CA TRP A 57 -14.91 1.90 -2.63
C TRP A 57 -15.37 1.22 -3.92
N LEU A 58 -14.59 0.25 -4.41
CA LEU A 58 -14.98 -0.59 -5.55
C LEU A 58 -15.81 -1.77 -5.06
N TYR A 59 -17.11 -1.76 -5.33
CA TYR A 59 -18.04 -2.82 -4.94
C TYR A 59 -18.77 -3.42 -6.13
N GLY A 60 -19.28 -4.64 -5.94
CA GLY A 60 -20.00 -5.39 -6.97
C GLY A 60 -20.10 -6.87 -6.58
N LEU A 61 -20.92 -7.61 -7.32
CA LEU A 61 -21.14 -9.04 -7.08
C LEU A 61 -19.82 -9.84 -7.12
N ALA A 62 -19.81 -10.98 -6.43
CA ALA A 62 -18.71 -11.93 -6.50
C ALA A 62 -18.51 -12.39 -7.96
N GLY A 63 -17.25 -12.61 -8.36
CA GLY A 63 -16.92 -13.07 -9.72
C GLY A 63 -16.84 -11.99 -10.81
N LEU A 64 -17.15 -10.72 -10.52
CA LEU A 64 -17.07 -9.62 -11.52
C LEU A 64 -15.66 -9.04 -11.71
N GLY A 65 -14.61 -9.74 -11.26
CA GLY A 65 -13.22 -9.33 -11.51
C GLY A 65 -12.77 -8.06 -10.78
N LYS A 66 -13.32 -7.76 -9.59
CA LYS A 66 -12.90 -6.61 -8.75
C LYS A 66 -11.39 -6.64 -8.45
N SER A 67 -10.86 -7.80 -8.05
CA SER A 67 -9.42 -8.01 -7.83
C SER A 67 -8.60 -7.75 -9.09
N THR A 68 -9.09 -8.21 -10.25
CA THR A 68 -8.46 -7.96 -11.56
C THR A 68 -8.43 -6.46 -11.90
N ILE A 69 -9.49 -5.71 -11.56
CA ILE A 69 -9.53 -4.25 -11.68
C ILE A 69 -8.50 -3.61 -10.73
N ALA A 70 -8.46 -4.04 -9.46
CA ALA A 70 -7.51 -3.53 -8.48
C ALA A 70 -6.04 -3.74 -8.91
N HIS A 71 -5.68 -4.92 -9.40
CA HIS A 71 -4.36 -5.19 -9.99
C HIS A 71 -4.05 -4.27 -11.18
N THR A 72 -5.02 -4.08 -12.08
CA THR A 72 -4.85 -3.23 -13.27
C THR A 72 -4.66 -1.76 -12.90
N VAL A 73 -5.41 -1.28 -11.91
CA VAL A 73 -5.26 0.09 -11.38
C VAL A 73 -3.90 0.27 -10.73
N ALA A 74 -3.47 -0.68 -9.88
CA ALA A 74 -2.16 -0.63 -9.24
C ALA A 74 -1.03 -0.56 -10.29
N ASP A 75 -1.06 -1.44 -11.30
CA ASP A 75 -0.06 -1.44 -12.37
C ASP A 75 -0.01 -0.12 -13.15
N ARG A 76 -1.17 0.46 -13.49
CA ARG A 76 -1.23 1.76 -14.18
C ARG A 76 -0.70 2.90 -13.32
N LEU A 77 -1.03 2.93 -12.03
CA LEU A 77 -0.51 3.93 -11.09
C LEU A 77 0.99 3.78 -10.85
N LYS A 78 1.54 2.56 -10.91
CA LYS A 78 2.98 2.32 -10.79
C LYS A 78 3.74 2.82 -12.02
N LYS A 79 3.18 2.61 -13.21
CA LYS A 79 3.77 2.99 -14.50
C LYS A 79 3.55 4.46 -14.88
N ALA A 80 2.72 5.19 -14.13
CA ALA A 80 2.49 6.61 -14.39
C ALA A 80 3.75 7.43 -14.12
N ASP A 81 4.25 8.11 -15.15
CA ASP A 81 5.39 9.02 -15.06
C ASP A 81 4.98 10.42 -14.57
N GLY A 82 5.92 11.17 -13.96
CA GLY A 82 5.73 12.58 -13.60
C GLY A 82 5.26 12.87 -12.18
N HIS A 83 4.52 13.98 -12.01
CA HIS A 83 4.03 14.51 -10.72
C HIS A 83 2.60 14.06 -10.37
N GLY A 84 2.02 13.13 -11.13
CA GLY A 84 0.67 12.60 -10.89
C GLY A 84 0.58 11.66 -9.69
N PRO A 85 -0.62 11.11 -9.39
CA PRO A 85 -0.83 10.18 -8.29
C PRO A 85 0.05 8.94 -8.45
N LYS A 86 0.79 8.59 -7.39
CA LYS A 86 1.70 7.45 -7.40
C LYS A 86 1.22 6.34 -6.49
N LEU A 87 1.34 5.11 -7.00
CA LEU A 87 1.18 3.93 -6.18
C LEU A 87 2.25 3.92 -5.08
N ALA A 88 1.80 4.01 -3.84
CA ALA A 88 2.67 4.02 -2.68
C ALA A 88 2.78 2.63 -2.05
N ALA A 89 1.67 1.90 -2.00
CA ALA A 89 1.60 0.56 -1.46
C ALA A 89 0.40 -0.23 -2.00
N THR A 90 0.49 -1.55 -1.89
CA THR A 90 -0.58 -2.49 -2.20
C THR A 90 -0.64 -3.58 -1.15
N PHE A 91 -1.85 -4.08 -0.87
CA PHE A 91 -2.03 -5.30 -0.09
C PHE A 91 -3.26 -6.04 -0.59
N PHE A 92 -3.04 -7.26 -1.07
CA PHE A 92 -4.08 -8.17 -1.54
C PHE A 92 -4.26 -9.26 -0.49
N PHE A 93 -5.35 -9.17 0.27
CA PHE A 93 -5.72 -10.19 1.25
C PHE A 93 -6.06 -11.50 0.54
N SER A 94 -5.87 -12.62 1.23
CA SER A 94 -6.20 -13.95 0.72
C SER A 94 -6.40 -14.92 1.88
N ARG A 95 -7.50 -15.68 1.86
CA ARG A 95 -7.75 -16.76 2.83
C ARG A 95 -6.81 -17.94 2.70
N ASP A 96 -6.20 -18.12 1.53
CA ASP A 96 -5.36 -19.26 1.20
C ASP A 96 -3.97 -19.17 1.84
N SER A 97 -3.65 -18.04 2.50
CA SER A 97 -2.43 -17.89 3.28
C SER A 97 -2.68 -17.22 4.63
N ALA A 98 -2.13 -17.83 5.68
CA ALA A 98 -2.22 -17.31 7.06
C ALA A 98 -1.55 -15.93 7.21
N ASP A 99 -0.63 -15.59 6.30
CA ASP A 99 0.07 -14.31 6.32
C ASP A 99 -0.73 -13.20 5.64
N HIS A 100 -1.45 -13.50 4.54
CA HIS A 100 -2.29 -12.49 3.88
C HIS A 100 -3.61 -12.24 4.61
N SER A 101 -4.05 -13.14 5.49
CA SER A 101 -5.18 -12.91 6.40
C SER A 101 -4.75 -12.27 7.73
N ASN A 102 -3.46 -12.02 7.95
CA ASN A 102 -2.99 -11.44 9.21
C ASN A 102 -2.98 -9.91 9.17
N ILE A 103 -4.02 -9.29 9.73
CA ILE A 103 -4.11 -7.83 9.86
C ILE A 103 -2.93 -7.20 10.61
N CYS A 104 -2.28 -7.92 11.53
CA CYS A 104 -1.11 -7.42 12.24
C CYS A 104 0.13 -7.32 11.35
N LYS A 105 0.12 -7.90 10.14
CA LYS A 105 1.17 -7.71 9.12
C LYS A 105 0.78 -6.69 8.06
N PHE A 106 -0.46 -6.24 8.03
CA PHE A 106 -0.95 -5.29 7.02
C PHE A 106 -0.21 -3.95 7.12
N PHE A 107 -0.25 -3.29 8.29
CA PHE A 107 0.32 -1.95 8.43
C PHE A 107 1.85 -1.93 8.34
N SER A 108 2.55 -2.94 8.87
CA SER A 108 4.00 -3.08 8.69
C SER A 108 4.38 -3.25 7.21
N THR A 109 3.57 -3.99 6.45
CA THR A 109 3.75 -4.18 5.00
C THR A 109 3.53 -2.88 4.23
N ILE A 110 2.46 -2.14 4.53
CA ILE A 110 2.19 -0.83 3.93
C ILE A 110 3.33 0.15 4.28
N ALA A 111 3.78 0.18 5.53
CA ALA A 111 4.83 1.11 5.98
C ALA A 111 6.18 0.82 5.31
N ARG A 112 6.52 -0.45 5.09
CA ARG A 112 7.69 -0.85 4.29
C ARG A 112 7.59 -0.37 2.85
N GLN A 113 6.44 -0.59 2.20
CA GLN A 113 6.23 -0.17 0.80
C GLN A 113 6.26 1.36 0.66
N LEU A 114 5.71 2.09 1.63
CA LEU A 114 5.81 3.56 1.72
C LEU A 114 7.26 4.03 1.80
N THR A 115 8.09 3.38 2.62
CA THR A 115 9.51 3.70 2.76
C THR A 115 10.26 3.52 1.43
N ILE A 116 9.90 2.51 0.65
CA ILE A 116 10.49 2.24 -0.67
C ILE A 116 10.00 3.26 -1.71
N SER A 117 8.70 3.56 -1.73
CA SER A 117 8.11 4.48 -2.73
C SER A 117 8.39 5.95 -2.44
N HIS A 118 8.57 6.32 -1.17
CA HIS A 118 8.80 7.68 -0.69
C HIS A 118 10.04 7.73 0.22
N PRO A 119 11.27 7.61 -0.32
CA PRO A 119 12.48 7.43 0.48
C PRO A 119 12.78 8.54 1.51
N PHE A 120 12.15 9.70 1.40
CA PHE A 120 12.31 10.77 2.38
C PHE A 120 11.74 10.41 3.77
N VAL A 121 10.79 9.46 3.86
CA VAL A 121 10.25 8.97 5.16
C VAL A 121 11.14 7.93 5.84
N CYS A 122 12.23 7.48 5.21
CA CYS A 122 13.10 6.44 5.76
C CYS A 122 13.66 6.79 7.14
N ALA A 123 14.06 8.04 7.34
CA ALA A 123 14.64 8.47 8.61
C ALA A 123 13.61 8.35 9.75
N ASP A 124 12.35 8.72 9.49
CA ASP A 124 11.28 8.61 10.47
C ASP A 124 10.97 7.16 10.81
N MET A 125 10.87 6.30 9.80
CA MET A 125 10.68 4.86 9.98
C MET A 125 11.82 4.25 10.81
N HIS A 126 13.07 4.61 10.51
CA HIS A 126 14.22 4.13 11.27
C HIS A 126 14.14 4.54 12.75
N ASN A 127 13.80 5.80 13.02
CA ASN A 127 13.68 6.31 14.38
C ASN A 127 12.57 5.59 15.14
N ILE A 128 11.39 5.41 14.53
CA ILE A 128 10.26 4.68 15.12
C ILE A 128 10.68 3.26 15.53
N LEU A 129 11.34 2.52 14.63
CA LEU A 129 11.75 1.14 14.90
C LEU A 129 12.89 1.04 15.91
N THR A 130 13.73 2.08 16.02
CA THR A 130 14.81 2.15 17.01
C THR A 130 14.28 2.50 18.40
N GLU A 131 13.26 3.35 18.47
CA GLU A 131 12.60 3.74 19.72
C GLU A 131 11.76 2.60 20.30
N ASP A 132 10.93 1.94 19.47
CA ASP A 132 10.08 0.83 19.91
C ASP A 132 9.83 -0.19 18.79
N LEU A 133 10.68 -1.22 18.72
CA LEU A 133 10.49 -2.33 17.78
C LEU A 133 9.22 -3.16 18.10
N SER A 134 8.73 -3.13 19.34
CA SER A 134 7.55 -3.90 19.75
C SER A 134 6.27 -3.41 19.07
N VAL A 135 6.29 -2.22 18.47
CA VAL A 135 5.21 -1.68 17.62
C VAL A 135 4.76 -2.68 16.56
N LEU A 136 5.68 -3.49 16.02
CA LEU A 136 5.39 -4.51 15.00
C LEU A 136 4.51 -5.67 15.50
N ASP A 137 4.38 -5.81 16.82
CA ASP A 137 3.59 -6.85 17.49
C ASP A 137 2.36 -6.29 18.20
N LYS A 138 2.11 -4.97 18.10
CA LYS A 138 0.93 -4.34 18.69
C LYS A 138 -0.31 -4.58 17.84
N ASP A 139 -1.46 -4.21 18.41
CA ASP A 139 -2.73 -4.25 17.71
C ASP A 139 -2.71 -3.33 16.46
N PRO A 140 -3.57 -3.59 15.46
CA PRO A 140 -3.57 -2.86 14.20
C PRO A 140 -3.81 -1.35 14.35
N GLN A 141 -4.58 -0.93 15.36
CA GLN A 141 -4.85 0.49 15.59
C GLN A 141 -3.57 1.20 16.05
N HIS A 142 -2.82 0.58 16.95
CA HIS A 142 -1.52 1.08 17.38
C HIS A 142 -0.50 1.08 16.24
N GLN A 143 -0.43 0.01 15.45
CA GLN A 143 0.44 -0.06 14.27
C GLN A 143 0.11 1.05 13.27
N PHE A 144 -1.16 1.25 12.93
CA PHE A 144 -1.59 2.32 12.02
C PHE A 144 -1.15 3.69 12.51
N LYS A 145 -1.41 3.99 13.78
CA LYS A 145 -1.04 5.27 14.37
C LYS A 145 0.47 5.51 14.27
N THR A 146 1.27 4.56 14.74
CA THR A 146 2.71 4.76 14.87
C THR A 146 3.44 4.63 13.52
N LEU A 147 3.18 3.56 12.77
CA LEU A 147 3.92 3.24 11.53
C LEU A 147 3.46 4.06 10.33
N ILE A 148 2.21 4.52 10.31
CA ILE A 148 1.63 5.28 9.18
C ILE A 148 1.41 6.73 9.56
N LEU A 149 0.51 7.00 10.52
CA LEU A 149 0.06 8.36 10.80
C LEU A 149 1.19 9.25 11.34
N ASP A 150 1.88 8.82 12.39
CA ASP A 150 2.94 9.61 13.03
C ASP A 150 4.17 9.77 12.13
N MET A 151 4.43 8.80 11.24
CA MET A 151 5.45 8.89 10.20
C MET A 151 5.11 9.98 9.17
N ILE A 152 3.91 9.95 8.57
CA ILE A 152 3.57 10.84 7.45
C ILE A 152 3.10 12.23 7.90
N ARG A 153 2.61 12.39 9.14
CA ARG A 153 2.03 13.64 9.63
C ARG A 153 3.01 14.82 9.60
N ARG A 154 4.32 14.55 9.73
CA ARG A 154 5.38 15.56 9.61
C ARG A 154 5.49 16.19 8.22
N TYR A 155 4.93 15.53 7.22
CA TYR A 155 4.94 15.95 5.83
C TYR A 155 3.57 16.49 5.37
N ALA A 156 2.64 16.75 6.29
CA ALA A 156 1.34 17.32 5.95
C ALA A 156 1.51 18.61 5.11
N GLY A 157 0.85 18.65 3.95
CA GLY A 157 0.91 19.79 3.01
C GLY A 157 2.08 19.76 2.02
N SER A 158 3.08 18.90 2.20
CA SER A 158 4.19 18.70 1.26
C SER A 158 4.31 17.26 0.75
N PHE A 159 3.56 16.33 1.35
CA PHE A 159 3.50 14.94 0.96
C PHE A 159 2.62 14.77 -0.29
N PRO A 160 3.15 14.27 -1.42
CA PRO A 160 2.32 13.86 -2.55
C PRO A 160 1.29 12.85 -2.06
N THR A 161 0.03 12.98 -2.47
CA THR A 161 -1.03 12.08 -1.97
C THR A 161 -0.69 10.63 -2.36
N PRO A 162 -0.37 9.74 -1.40
CA PRO A 162 0.02 8.38 -1.69
C PRO A 162 -1.22 7.58 -2.03
N ILE A 163 -1.19 6.79 -3.10
CA ILE A 163 -2.29 5.86 -3.37
C ILE A 163 -1.95 4.49 -2.80
N VAL A 164 -2.83 3.98 -1.95
CA VAL A 164 -2.78 2.62 -1.42
C VAL A 164 -3.95 1.82 -2.01
N VAL A 165 -3.65 0.70 -2.65
CA VAL A 165 -4.67 -0.22 -3.18
C VAL A 165 -4.80 -1.42 -2.24
N ILE A 166 -6.01 -1.67 -1.78
CA ILE A 166 -6.34 -2.79 -0.88
C ILE A 166 -7.42 -3.60 -1.56
N ASP A 167 -7.20 -4.91 -1.66
CA ASP A 167 -8.17 -5.85 -2.23
C ASP A 167 -8.51 -6.95 -1.24
N ALA A 168 -9.72 -7.52 -1.39
CA ALA A 168 -10.24 -8.61 -0.57
C ALA A 168 -10.23 -8.33 0.95
N LEU A 169 -10.54 -7.10 1.38
CA LEU A 169 -10.54 -6.71 2.81
C LEU A 169 -11.45 -7.60 3.68
N ASP A 170 -12.45 -8.25 3.10
CA ASP A 170 -13.34 -9.24 3.74
C ASP A 170 -12.71 -10.65 3.93
N GLU A 171 -11.48 -10.83 3.48
CA GLU A 171 -10.64 -12.02 3.66
C GLU A 171 -9.54 -11.84 4.72
N CYS A 172 -9.59 -10.72 5.42
CA CYS A 172 -8.81 -10.43 6.62
C CYS A 172 -9.24 -11.29 7.83
#